data_AF-A0A7L8A3I8-F1
#
_entry.id   AF-A0A7L8A3I8-F1
#
_cell.length_a   1.000
_cell.length_b   1.000
_cell.length_c   1.000
_cell.angle_alpha   90.00
_cell.angle_beta   90.00
_cell.angle_gamma   90.00
#
_symmetry.space_group_name_H-M   'P 1'
#
loop_
_entity.id
_entity.type
_entity.pdbx_description
1 polymer ?
#
loop_
_entity_poly.entity_id
_entity_poly.type
_entity_poly.pdbx_seq_one_letter_code
_entity_poly.pdbx_strand_id
1 'polypeptide(L)'
;MQIRDLQLVEAINGLILKWQLRGLVHDSRNHGVFRKSGGLKEVSWGNDGFILKDEAFSSISEYCNLVENRQYSMLRNDGSLFQISYTLERQTIVKHRLCWYPCPVSVDSSDLDLNNITDIILDKMSSGDLVVTPIDLFSI
;
A
#
# COMPACT_ATOMS: atom_id res chain seq x y z
N MET A 1 2.40 8.81 -25.78
CA MET A 1 1.12 8.42 -25.16
C MET A 1 0.75 9.51 -24.15
N GLN A 2 -0.37 10.20 -24.33
CA GLN A 2 -0.84 11.24 -23.39
C GLN A 2 -1.67 10.56 -22.31
N ILE A 3 -1.22 10.60 -21.06
CA ILE A 3 -1.95 9.99 -19.93
C ILE A 3 -2.65 11.11 -19.18
N ARG A 4 -3.99 11.04 -19.13
CA ARG A 4 -4.79 11.96 -18.31
C ARG A 4 -4.84 11.44 -16.88
N ASP A 5 -4.62 12.33 -15.94
CA ASP A 5 -4.62 12.05 -14.49
C ASP A 5 -5.93 11.39 -14.02
N LEU A 6 -7.09 11.89 -14.46
CA LEU A 6 -8.40 11.33 -14.10
C LEU A 6 -8.59 9.90 -14.63
N GLN A 7 -8.11 9.60 -15.83
CA GLN A 7 -8.18 8.23 -16.37
C GLN A 7 -7.32 7.27 -15.55
N LEU A 8 -6.19 7.73 -15.02
CA LEU A 8 -5.32 6.93 -14.18
C LEU A 8 -5.99 6.66 -12.82
N VAL A 9 -6.64 7.65 -12.23
CA VAL A 9 -7.45 7.48 -11.02
C VAL A 9 -8.56 6.44 -11.25
N GLU A 10 -9.33 6.58 -12.32
CA GLU A 10 -10.41 5.64 -12.66
C GLU A 10 -9.89 4.21 -12.87
N ALA A 11 -8.75 4.06 -13.56
CA ALA A 11 -8.14 2.75 -13.80
C ALA A 11 -7.70 2.09 -12.49
N ILE A 12 -7.05 2.83 -11.59
CA ILE A 12 -6.57 2.32 -10.30
C ILE A 12 -7.75 1.96 -9.40
N ASN A 13 -8.72 2.86 -9.22
CA ASN A 13 -9.89 2.61 -8.39
C ASN A 13 -10.74 1.46 -8.96
N GLY A 14 -10.85 1.35 -10.29
CA GLY A 14 -11.53 0.23 -10.96
C GLY A 14 -10.82 -1.11 -10.75
N LEU A 15 -9.49 -1.13 -10.69
CA LEU A 15 -8.72 -2.33 -10.34
C LEU A 15 -9.00 -2.75 -8.90
N ILE A 16 -8.91 -1.81 -7.96
CA ILE A 16 -9.16 -2.04 -6.53
C ILE A 16 -10.58 -2.59 -6.33
N LEU A 17 -11.58 -1.96 -6.94
CA LEU A 17 -12.98 -2.39 -6.86
C LEU A 17 -13.16 -3.83 -7.35
N LYS A 18 -12.52 -4.23 -8.45
CA LYS A 18 -12.61 -5.61 -8.96
C LYS A 18 -12.04 -6.63 -7.96
N TRP A 19 -11.01 -6.26 -7.21
CA TRP A 19 -10.41 -7.15 -6.21
C TRP A 19 -11.25 -7.21 -4.94
N GLN A 20 -11.84 -6.08 -4.52
CA GLN A 20 -12.82 -6.03 -3.44
C GLN A 20 -14.04 -6.91 -3.73
N LEU A 21 -14.60 -6.82 -4.94
CA LEU A 21 -15.75 -7.66 -5.35
C LEU A 21 -15.44 -9.16 -5.37
N ARG A 22 -14.16 -9.54 -5.41
CA ARG A 22 -13.70 -10.94 -5.31
C ARG A 22 -13.35 -11.36 -3.89
N GLY A 23 -13.52 -10.49 -2.91
CA GLY A 23 -13.17 -10.74 -1.51
C GLY A 23 -11.66 -10.89 -1.30
N LEU A 24 -10.82 -10.27 -2.13
CA LEU A 24 -9.34 -10.37 -2.04
C LEU A 24 -8.70 -9.25 -1.22
N VAL A 25 -9.50 -8.25 -0.83
CA VAL A 25 -9.07 -6.99 -0.23
C VAL A 25 -9.79 -6.84 1.11
N HIS A 26 -9.00 -6.66 2.17
CA HIS A 26 -9.47 -6.40 3.52
C HIS A 26 -9.75 -4.90 3.72
N ASP A 27 -8.82 -4.03 3.29
CA ASP A 27 -9.02 -2.57 3.31
C ASP A 27 -8.47 -1.92 2.05
N SER A 28 -8.99 -0.73 1.69
CA SER A 28 -8.54 -0.02 0.50
C SER A 28 -8.67 1.49 0.61
N ARG A 29 -7.94 2.18 -0.25
CA ARG A 29 -7.98 3.64 -0.35
C ARG A 29 -8.41 4.04 -1.74
N ASN A 30 -9.22 5.09 -1.81
CA ASN A 30 -9.53 5.73 -3.07
C ASN A 30 -8.37 6.62 -3.49
N HIS A 31 -8.00 6.50 -4.76
CA HIS A 31 -6.99 7.36 -5.37
C HIS A 31 -7.59 8.70 -5.77
N GLY A 32 -6.77 9.73 -5.63
CA GLY A 32 -7.08 11.09 -6.04
C GLY A 32 -5.89 11.74 -6.72
N VAL A 33 -6.11 12.95 -7.25
CA VAL A 33 -5.05 13.77 -7.84
C VAL A 33 -4.61 14.83 -6.83
N PHE A 34 -3.36 14.77 -6.41
CA PHE A 34 -2.73 15.70 -5.49
C PHE A 34 -1.75 16.59 -6.25
N ARG A 35 -1.93 17.91 -6.16
CA ARG A 35 -1.00 18.86 -6.80
C ARG A 35 0.23 19.05 -5.90
N LYS A 36 1.42 18.90 -6.47
CA LYS A 36 2.71 19.14 -5.81
C LYS A 36 3.33 20.44 -6.33
N SER A 37 4.41 20.88 -5.69
CA SER A 37 5.23 22.00 -6.18
C SER A 37 5.77 21.71 -7.58
N GLY A 38 6.05 22.77 -8.35
CA GLY A 38 6.59 22.63 -9.72
C GLY A 38 5.58 22.19 -10.78
N GLY A 39 4.28 22.19 -10.50
CA GLY A 39 3.24 21.79 -11.47
C GLY A 39 3.11 20.27 -11.65
N LEU A 40 3.78 19.50 -10.79
CA LEU A 40 3.64 18.05 -10.72
C LEU A 40 2.28 17.66 -10.14
N LYS A 41 1.72 16.57 -10.66
CA LYS A 41 0.49 15.96 -10.16
C LYS A 41 0.80 14.55 -9.70
N GLU A 42 0.45 14.22 -8.48
CA GLU A 42 0.56 12.88 -7.94
C GLU A 42 -0.81 12.22 -7.94
N VAL A 43 -0.90 11.04 -8.54
CA VAL A 43 -2.06 10.15 -8.45
C VAL A 43 -1.70 9.07 -7.44
N SER A 44 -2.23 9.18 -6.22
CA SER A 44 -1.94 8.26 -5.11
C SER A 44 -3.19 8.01 -4.28
N TRP A 45 -3.06 7.13 -3.29
CA TRP A 45 -4.03 6.99 -2.22
C TRP A 45 -4.22 8.32 -1.47
N GLY A 46 -5.38 8.50 -0.85
CA GLY A 46 -5.66 9.62 0.05
C GLY A 46 -4.66 9.69 1.19
N ASN A 47 -3.77 10.68 1.13
CA ASN A 47 -2.73 10.93 2.12
C ASN A 47 -3.08 12.20 2.90
N ASP A 48 -3.29 12.07 4.22
CA ASP A 48 -3.59 13.17 5.13
C ASP A 48 -2.35 14.02 5.50
N GLY A 49 -1.35 14.09 4.61
CA GLY A 49 -0.13 14.88 4.79
C GLY A 49 1.07 14.12 5.36
N PHE A 50 1.01 12.79 5.45
CA PHE A 50 2.13 11.97 5.91
C PHE A 50 3.18 11.79 4.80
N ILE A 51 4.41 12.20 5.10
CA ILE A 51 5.56 11.93 4.25
C ILE A 51 6.02 10.49 4.53
N LEU A 52 6.27 9.71 3.47
CA LEU A 52 6.92 8.40 3.62
C LEU A 52 8.25 8.64 4.34
N LYS A 53 8.40 8.10 5.56
CA LYS A 53 9.64 8.23 6.31
C LYS A 53 10.76 7.49 5.59
N ASP A 54 11.98 7.99 5.77
CA ASP A 54 13.22 7.37 5.26
C ASP A 54 13.61 6.17 6.17
N GLU A 55 12.65 5.27 6.41
CA GLU A 55 12.91 4.03 7.14
C GLU A 55 13.59 3.01 6.22
N ALA A 56 14.37 2.10 6.81
CA ALA A 56 14.99 1.03 6.04
C ALA A 56 13.88 0.22 5.35
N PHE A 57 13.96 0.18 4.02
CA PHE A 57 13.03 -0.56 3.18
C PHE A 57 12.92 -1.99 3.70
N SER A 58 11.70 -2.52 3.73
CA SER A 58 11.41 -3.90 4.11
C SER A 58 11.63 -4.22 5.60
N SER A 59 11.62 -3.21 6.47
CA SER A 59 11.60 -3.43 7.92
C SER A 59 10.18 -3.63 8.44
N ILE A 60 10.03 -4.35 9.55
CA ILE A 60 8.71 -4.55 10.16
C ILE A 60 8.16 -3.24 10.71
N SER A 61 9.03 -2.36 11.20
CA SER A 61 8.67 -1.00 11.59
C SER A 61 8.09 -0.20 10.43
N GLU A 62 8.70 -0.27 9.23
CA GLU A 62 8.15 0.36 8.03
C GLU A 62 6.78 -0.21 7.69
N TYR A 63 6.63 -1.54 7.70
CA TYR A 63 5.35 -2.19 7.44
C TYR A 63 4.26 -1.68 8.39
N CYS A 64 4.50 -1.68 9.70
CA CYS A 64 3.52 -1.20 10.68
C CYS A 64 3.16 0.28 10.45
N ASN A 65 4.19 1.11 10.19
CA ASN A 65 4.01 2.53 9.91
C ASN A 65 3.18 2.78 8.64
N LEU A 66 3.40 1.99 7.57
CA LEU A 66 2.60 2.05 6.35
C LEU A 66 1.13 1.69 6.60
N VAL A 67 0.86 0.68 7.44
CA VAL A 67 -0.51 0.27 7.72
C VAL A 67 -1.23 1.28 8.64
N GLU A 68 -0.60 1.69 9.74
CA GLU A 68 -1.20 2.64 10.70
C GLU A 68 -1.57 3.96 10.04
N ASN A 69 -0.70 4.46 9.17
CA ASN A 69 -0.92 5.71 8.44
C ASN A 69 -1.73 5.53 7.14
N ARG A 70 -2.27 4.32 6.91
CA ARG A 70 -3.06 3.96 5.72
C ARG A 70 -2.37 4.35 4.41
N GLN A 71 -1.05 4.18 4.37
CA GLN A 71 -0.21 4.51 3.24
C GLN A 71 -0.16 3.36 2.22
N TYR A 72 -1.32 2.89 1.77
CA TYR A 72 -1.45 1.82 0.78
C TYR A 72 -2.63 2.08 -0.15
N SER A 73 -2.60 1.46 -1.33
CA SER A 73 -3.76 1.41 -2.21
C SER A 73 -4.77 0.38 -1.76
N MET A 74 -4.30 -0.81 -1.40
CA MET A 74 -5.12 -1.89 -0.88
C MET A 74 -4.30 -2.78 0.05
N LEU A 75 -4.96 -3.23 1.12
CA LEU A 75 -4.51 -4.24 2.07
C LEU A 75 -5.30 -5.51 1.80
N ARG A 76 -4.61 -6.64 1.65
CA ARG A 76 -5.21 -7.94 1.35
C ARG A 76 -5.52 -8.72 2.62
N ASN A 77 -6.36 -9.75 2.47
CA ASN A 77 -6.74 -10.63 3.56
C ASN A 77 -5.59 -11.51 4.09
N ASP A 78 -4.47 -11.58 3.36
CA ASP A 78 -3.23 -12.23 3.81
C ASP A 78 -2.29 -11.23 4.54
N GLY A 79 -2.76 -10.01 4.78
CA GLY A 79 -1.96 -8.92 5.35
C GLY A 79 -0.97 -8.29 4.37
N SER A 80 -0.85 -8.75 3.13
CA SER A 80 0.02 -8.07 2.17
C SER A 80 -0.58 -6.76 1.69
N LEU A 81 0.26 -5.76 1.40
CA LEU A 81 -0.19 -4.45 0.94
C LEU A 81 0.35 -4.12 -0.45
N PHE A 82 -0.48 -3.41 -1.22
CA PHE A 82 -0.12 -2.88 -2.52
C PHE A 82 -0.12 -1.36 -2.48
N GLN A 83 0.89 -0.77 -3.11
CA GLN A 83 0.99 0.66 -3.33
C GLN A 83 1.13 0.93 -4.81
N ILE A 84 0.19 1.73 -5.30
CA ILE A 84 0.14 2.19 -6.68
C ILE A 84 0.09 3.71 -6.62
N SER A 85 1.13 4.36 -7.11
CA SER A 85 1.20 5.81 -7.21
C SER A 85 1.95 6.21 -8.46
N TYR A 86 1.56 7.33 -9.07
CA TYR A 86 2.21 7.88 -10.23
C TYR A 86 2.36 9.39 -10.07
N THR A 87 3.53 9.93 -10.40
CA THR A 87 3.73 11.36 -10.56
C THR A 87 3.74 11.70 -12.03
N LEU A 88 2.89 12.66 -12.42
CA LEU A 88 2.81 13.21 -13.75
C LEU A 88 3.38 14.62 -13.79
N GLU A 89 4.15 14.89 -14.83
CA GLU A 89 4.45 16.24 -15.29
C GLU A 89 3.68 16.47 -16.58
N ARG A 90 2.75 17.43 -16.59
CA ARG A 90 1.79 17.67 -17.68
C ARG A 90 0.92 16.42 -17.96
N GLN A 91 1.35 15.56 -18.89
CA GLN A 91 0.65 14.34 -19.34
C GLN A 91 1.59 13.15 -19.49
N THR A 92 2.77 13.23 -18.87
CA THR A 92 3.82 12.21 -18.91
C THR A 92 4.10 11.75 -17.50
N ILE A 93 4.18 10.43 -17.31
CA ILE A 93 4.61 9.85 -16.03
C ILE A 93 6.11 10.10 -15.87
N VAL A 94 6.49 10.79 -14.80
CA VAL A 94 7.88 11.07 -14.45
C VAL A 94 8.36 10.24 -13.27
N LYS A 95 7.45 9.72 -12.43
CA LYS A 95 7.75 8.79 -11.33
C LYS A 95 6.60 7.80 -11.14
N HIS A 96 6.90 6.62 -10.63
CA HIS A 96 5.91 5.65 -10.20
C HIS A 96 6.35 4.93 -8.93
N ARG A 97 5.39 4.50 -8.13
CA ARG A 97 5.55 3.54 -7.03
C ARG A 97 4.56 2.41 -7.27
N LEU A 98 5.09 1.23 -7.57
CA LEU A 98 4.33 0.00 -7.82
C LEU A 98 4.89 -1.08 -6.92
N CYS A 99 4.62 -0.96 -5.63
CA CYS A 99 5.22 -1.81 -4.61
C CYS A 99 4.21 -2.81 -4.08
N TRP A 100 4.68 -4.03 -3.89
CA TRP A 100 4.02 -5.05 -3.11
C TRP A 100 4.87 -5.32 -1.88
N TYR A 101 4.26 -5.22 -0.70
CA TYR A 101 4.91 -5.56 0.55
C TYR A 101 4.22 -6.80 1.11
N PRO A 102 4.95 -7.92 1.29
CA PRO A 102 4.44 -9.09 1.99
C PRO A 102 4.10 -8.73 3.44
N CYS A 103 3.16 -9.45 4.04
CA CYS A 103 3.02 -9.40 5.49
C CYS A 103 4.27 -9.99 6.14
N PRO A 104 4.88 -9.34 7.15
CA PRO A 104 6.07 -9.86 7.82
C PRO A 104 5.81 -11.13 8.66
N VAL A 105 4.53 -11.44 8.89
CA VAL A 105 4.08 -12.62 9.64
C VAL A 105 2.95 -13.30 8.88
N SER A 106 2.74 -14.59 9.12
CA SER A 106 1.56 -15.29 8.57
C SER A 106 0.32 -14.84 9.34
N VAL A 107 -0.66 -14.30 8.62
CA VAL A 107 -1.94 -13.83 9.17
C VAL A 107 -3.09 -14.56 8.48
N ASP A 108 -4.07 -15.03 9.25
CA ASP A 108 -5.33 -15.52 8.70
C ASP A 108 -6.31 -14.35 8.52
N SER A 109 -7.11 -14.40 7.45
CA SER A 109 -8.22 -13.47 7.24
C SER A 109 -9.14 -13.29 8.46
N SER A 110 -9.39 -14.36 9.21
CA SER A 110 -10.23 -14.31 10.41
C SER A 110 -9.61 -13.52 11.56
N ASP A 111 -8.28 -13.47 11.65
CA ASP A 111 -7.59 -12.66 12.65
C ASP A 111 -7.72 -11.16 12.33
N LEU A 112 -7.68 -10.80 11.05
CA LEU A 112 -7.81 -9.42 10.57
C LEU A 112 -9.21 -8.83 10.76
N ASP A 113 -10.23 -9.67 10.77
CA ASP A 113 -11.61 -9.23 11.03
C ASP A 113 -11.80 -8.84 12.51
N LEU A 114 -10.96 -9.38 13.41
CA LEU A 114 -11.06 -9.21 14.85
C LEU A 114 -10.07 -8.19 15.42
N ASN A 115 -8.87 -8.11 14.84
CA ASN A 115 -7.76 -7.33 15.37
C ASN A 115 -7.11 -6.48 14.28
N ASN A 116 -6.47 -5.39 14.68
CA ASN A 116 -5.61 -4.64 13.77
C ASN A 116 -4.36 -5.47 13.44
N ILE A 117 -3.91 -5.42 12.19
CA ILE A 117 -2.73 -6.17 11.75
C ILE A 117 -1.46 -5.80 12.52
N THR A 118 -1.35 -4.56 13.00
CA THR A 118 -0.21 -4.15 13.84
C THR A 118 -0.22 -4.84 15.19
N ASP A 119 -1.39 -5.01 15.81
CA ASP A 119 -1.55 -5.74 17.07
C ASP A 119 -1.19 -7.23 16.88
N ILE A 120 -1.64 -7.83 15.77
CA ILE A 120 -1.30 -9.23 15.40
C ILE A 120 0.22 -9.40 15.24
N ILE A 121 0.89 -8.44 14.59
CA ILE A 121 2.34 -8.47 14.42
C ILE A 121 3.06 -8.38 15.77
N LEU A 122 2.65 -7.46 16.64
CA LEU A 122 3.25 -7.28 17.97
C LEU A 122 3.08 -8.53 18.84
N ASP A 123 1.91 -9.15 18.82
CA ASP A 123 1.64 -10.39 19.55
C ASP A 123 2.53 -11.55 19.07
N LYS A 124 2.63 -11.76 17.75
CA LYS A 124 3.50 -12.79 17.16
C LYS A 124 4.98 -12.54 17.41
N MET A 125 5.42 -11.27 17.41
CA MET A 125 6.79 -10.90 17.80
C MET A 125 7.08 -11.25 19.25
N SER A 126 6.15 -10.96 20.16
CA SER A 126 6.30 -11.25 21.59
C SER A 126 6.34 -12.75 21.89
N SER A 127 5.64 -13.55 21.08
CA SER A 127 5.52 -15.00 21.22
C SER A 127 6.70 -15.78 20.65
N GLY A 128 7.60 -15.13 19.89
CA GLY A 128 8.80 -15.76 19.30
C GLY A 128 8.54 -16.63 18.07
N ASP A 129 7.29 -16.72 17.59
CA ASP A 129 6.87 -17.47 16.40
C ASP A 129 7.09 -16.68 15.11
N LEU A 130 8.33 -16.27 14.89
CA LEU A 130 8.74 -15.59 13.66
C LEU A 130 9.25 -16.61 12.65
N VAL A 131 8.34 -17.17 11.84
CA VAL A 131 8.73 -17.51 10.47
C VAL A 131 8.82 -16.19 9.71
N VAL A 132 9.94 -15.47 9.90
CA VAL A 132 10.20 -14.25 9.13
C VAL A 132 10.35 -14.70 7.68
N THR A 133 9.36 -14.45 6.85
CA THR A 133 9.53 -14.55 5.41
C THR A 133 10.40 -13.37 5.00
N PRO A 134 11.61 -13.61 4.44
CA PRO A 134 12.42 -12.52 3.91
C PRO A 134 11.59 -11.84 2.81
N ILE A 135 11.24 -10.58 3.02
CA ILE A 135 10.56 -9.75 2.02
C ILE A 135 11.48 -9.50 0.80
N ASP A 136 12.78 -9.81 0.92
CA ASP A 136 13.82 -9.65 -0.09
C ASP A 136 13.66 -10.52 -1.36
N LEU A 137 12.66 -11.40 -1.45
CA LEU A 137 12.56 -12.36 -2.56
C LEU A 137 11.88 -11.87 -3.84
N PHE A 138 11.32 -10.65 -3.89
CA PHE A 138 10.69 -10.13 -5.12
C PHE A 138 10.97 -8.64 -5.38
N SER A 139 12.22 -8.22 -5.22
CA SER A 139 12.70 -7.00 -5.87
C SER A 139 13.04 -7.33 -7.32
N ILE A 140 12.10 -7.05 -8.24
CA ILE A 140 12.36 -6.98 -9.70
C ILE A 140 12.85 -5.57 -10.02
#